data_AF-A0A2W7IB63-F1
#
_entry.id   AF-A0A2W7IB63-F1
#
_cell.length_a   1.000
_cell.length_b   1.000
_cell.length_c   1.000
_cell.angle_alpha   90.00
_cell.angle_beta   90.00
_cell.angle_gamma   90.00
#
_symmetry.space_group_name_H-M   'P 1'
#
loop_
_entity.id
_entity.type
_entity.pdbx_description
1 polymer ?
#
loop_
_entity_poly.entity_id
_entity_poly.type
_entity_poly.pdbx_seq_one_letter_code
_entity_poly.pdbx_strand_id
1 'polypeptide(L)'
;MHPLTFAEFEPLHRMAERMSRGLCRRLGLPAYDAEDFAQDLLTDFLARLPGFNAAQGELGAFALTCFRHHAALLAHRTHRQRALHHPASLDDPLPGGTTVGAVLSEADGYGAWMGQQTDAFADVNRRLDLERIAGVLTEEDAPLCAALARGDVDPARHAGLSRTTAFRRVREMRLRLCAAGATPAA
;
A
#
# COMPACT_ATOMS: atom_id res chain seq x y z
N MET A 1 -7.50 -10.48 44.10
CA MET A 1 -6.92 -9.36 43.32
C MET A 1 -5.99 -8.60 44.26
N HIS A 2 -4.69 -8.54 43.97
CA HIS A 2 -3.74 -7.81 44.81
C HIS A 2 -3.92 -6.30 44.54
N PRO A 3 -4.36 -5.49 45.52
CA PRO A 3 -4.54 -4.06 45.31
C PRO A 3 -3.17 -3.39 45.25
N LEU A 4 -2.83 -2.81 44.10
CA LEU A 4 -1.58 -2.09 43.91
C LEU A 4 -1.64 -0.75 44.65
N THR A 5 -0.75 -0.54 45.62
CA THR A 5 -0.63 0.75 46.28
C THR A 5 0.23 1.72 45.46
N PHE A 6 0.06 3.03 45.70
CA PHE A 6 0.88 4.04 45.04
C PHE A 6 2.38 3.88 45.35
N ALA A 7 2.71 3.50 46.58
CA ALA A 7 4.09 3.25 47.01
C ALA A 7 4.73 2.07 46.27
N GLU A 8 3.95 1.05 45.91
CA GLU A 8 4.40 -0.08 45.09
C GLU A 8 4.48 0.27 43.61
N PHE A 9 3.62 1.17 43.11
CA PHE A 9 3.61 1.57 41.70
C PHE A 9 4.81 2.44 41.31
N GLU A 10 5.17 3.42 42.14
CA GLU A 10 6.26 4.37 41.86
C GLU A 10 7.59 3.71 41.42
N PRO A 11 8.14 2.68 42.12
CA PRO A 11 9.37 2.02 41.66
C PRO A 11 9.18 1.25 40.34
N LEU A 12 7.97 0.74 40.07
CA LEU A 12 7.65 0.05 38.82
C LEU A 12 7.56 1.03 37.65
N HIS A 13 6.98 2.21 37.87
CA HIS A 13 6.92 3.29 36.89
C HIS A 13 8.34 3.72 36.48
N ARG A 14 9.22 4.02 37.44
CA ARG A 14 10.64 4.35 37.15
C ARG A 14 11.40 3.22 36.45
N MET A 15 11.02 1.97 36.71
CA MET A 15 11.59 0.81 36.00
C MET A 15 11.14 0.78 34.55
N ALA A 16 9.85 0.99 34.28
CA ALA A 16 9.30 1.10 32.93
C ALA A 16 10.00 2.24 32.17
N GLU A 17 10.05 3.46 32.72
CA GLU A 17 10.71 4.61 32.07
C GLU A 17 12.18 4.34 31.70
N ARG A 18 12.95 3.72 32.61
CA ARG A 18 14.35 3.37 32.33
C ARG A 18 14.45 2.33 31.21
N MET A 19 13.57 1.34 31.21
CA MET A 19 13.54 0.32 30.17
C MET A 19 13.16 0.91 28.81
N SER A 20 12.15 1.78 28.77
CA SER A 20 11.67 2.47 27.58
C SER A 20 12.74 3.38 26.97
N ARG A 21 13.44 4.18 27.78
CA ARG A 21 14.60 4.96 27.32
C ARG A 21 15.74 4.08 26.81
N GLY A 22 15.95 2.92 27.41
CA GLY A 22 16.87 1.91 26.90
C GLY A 22 16.43 1.37 25.54
N LEU A 23 15.14 1.07 25.39
CA LEU A 23 14.54 0.56 24.16
C LEU A 23 14.66 1.57 23.01
N CYS A 24 14.29 2.84 23.23
CA CYS A 24 14.43 3.90 22.21
C CYS A 24 15.88 4.02 21.73
N ARG A 25 16.86 4.03 22.65
CA ARG A 25 18.28 4.09 22.28
C ARG A 25 18.72 2.90 21.43
N ARG A 26 18.32 1.67 21.80
CA ARG A 26 18.67 0.48 21.00
C ARG A 26 18.01 0.48 19.62
N LEU A 27 16.81 1.04 19.51
CA LEU A 27 16.08 1.12 18.25
C LEU A 27 16.43 2.37 17.43
N GLY A 28 17.24 3.30 17.95
CA GLY A 28 17.51 4.58 17.30
C GLY A 28 16.24 5.43 17.14
N LEU A 29 15.34 5.38 18.11
CA LEU A 29 14.10 6.15 18.12
C LEU A 29 14.27 7.45 18.91
N PRO A 30 13.46 8.48 18.61
CA PRO A 30 13.42 9.72 19.38
C PRO A 30 13.15 9.50 20.87
N ALA A 31 13.60 10.43 21.70
CA ALA A 31 13.45 10.34 23.15
C ALA A 31 11.99 10.43 23.61
N TYR A 32 11.12 11.10 22.85
CA TYR A 32 9.71 11.25 23.19
C TYR A 32 8.92 9.94 23.08
N ASP A 33 9.33 9.01 22.20
CA ASP A 33 8.71 7.66 22.10
C ASP A 33 8.87 6.85 23.41
N ALA A 34 9.77 7.26 24.31
CA ALA A 34 9.99 6.54 25.56
C ALA A 34 8.80 6.63 26.51
N GLU A 35 8.01 7.70 26.44
CA GLU A 35 6.80 7.87 27.25
C GLU A 35 5.72 6.89 26.81
N ASP A 36 5.46 6.81 25.50
CA ASP A 36 4.52 5.85 24.90
C ASP A 36 4.90 4.41 25.24
N PHE A 37 6.19 4.05 25.10
CA PHE A 37 6.65 2.73 25.50
C PHE A 37 6.49 2.47 27.00
N ALA A 38 6.76 3.45 27.86
CA ALA A 38 6.54 3.27 29.31
C ALA A 38 5.06 3.00 29.62
N GLN A 39 4.16 3.70 28.94
CA GLN A 39 2.72 3.48 29.06
C GLN A 39 2.32 2.09 28.57
N ASP A 40 2.83 1.64 27.42
CA ASP A 40 2.57 0.29 26.90
C ASP A 40 3.05 -0.81 27.86
N LEU A 41 4.27 -0.68 28.40
CA LEU A 41 4.82 -1.62 29.38
C LEU A 41 3.95 -1.69 30.64
N LEU A 42 3.55 -0.54 31.18
CA LEU A 42 2.70 -0.47 32.38
C LEU A 42 1.31 -1.02 32.11
N THR A 43 0.74 -0.77 30.93
CA THR A 43 -0.57 -1.27 30.53
C THR A 43 -0.57 -2.80 30.43
N ASP A 44 0.44 -3.40 29.79
CA ASP A 44 0.59 -4.86 29.73
C ASP A 44 0.78 -5.48 31.12
N PHE A 45 1.57 -4.83 31.99
CA PHE A 45 1.74 -5.27 33.38
C PHE A 45 0.42 -5.23 34.16
N LEU A 46 -0.33 -4.11 34.11
CA LEU A 46 -1.60 -3.97 34.82
C LEU A 46 -2.63 -5.00 34.36
N ALA A 47 -2.65 -5.32 33.06
CA ALA A 47 -3.50 -6.36 32.51
C ALA A 47 -3.14 -7.77 33.04
N ARG A 48 -1.86 -8.02 33.35
CA ARG A 48 -1.37 -9.30 33.90
C ARG A 48 -1.37 -9.36 35.42
N LEU A 49 -1.49 -8.22 36.10
CA LEU A 49 -1.48 -8.11 37.55
C LEU A 49 -2.47 -9.07 38.27
N PRO A 50 -3.68 -9.34 37.75
CA PRO A 50 -4.58 -10.33 38.35
C PRO A 50 -3.98 -11.75 38.48
N GLY A 51 -3.00 -12.11 37.65
CA GLY A 51 -2.29 -13.39 37.69
C GLY A 51 -1.06 -13.41 38.61
N PHE A 52 -0.72 -12.30 39.26
CA PHE A 52 0.40 -12.25 40.19
C PHE A 52 0.13 -13.10 41.44
N ASN A 53 1.10 -13.93 41.81
CA ASN A 53 1.09 -14.75 43.02
C ASN A 53 2.26 -14.39 43.93
N ALA A 54 1.99 -13.70 45.03
CA ALA A 54 2.99 -13.30 46.01
C ALA A 54 3.71 -14.48 46.71
N ALA A 55 3.13 -15.68 46.70
CA ALA A 55 3.81 -16.87 47.23
C ALA A 55 4.91 -17.40 46.30
N GLN A 56 4.92 -16.97 45.03
CA GLN A 56 5.89 -17.43 44.02
C GLN A 56 6.98 -16.40 43.71
N GLY A 57 6.90 -15.18 44.29
CA GLY A 57 7.95 -14.18 44.14
C GLY A 57 7.48 -12.75 44.39
N GLU A 58 8.42 -11.83 44.18
CA GLU A 58 8.20 -10.39 44.39
C GLU A 58 7.56 -9.72 43.18
N LEU A 59 6.72 -8.71 43.46
CA LEU A 59 6.01 -7.93 42.44
C LEU A 59 6.96 -7.27 41.43
N GLY A 60 8.12 -6.77 41.90
CA GLY A 60 9.13 -6.16 41.03
C GLY A 60 9.72 -7.14 40.01
N ALA A 61 9.95 -8.39 40.41
CA ALA A 61 10.45 -9.44 39.52
C ALA A 61 9.38 -9.86 38.49
N PHE A 62 8.12 -9.93 38.93
CA PHE A 62 6.98 -10.18 38.05
C PHE A 62 6.81 -9.06 37.01
N ALA A 63 6.86 -7.79 37.45
CA ALA A 63 6.80 -6.62 36.58
C ALA A 63 7.96 -6.59 35.58
N LEU A 64 9.19 -6.84 36.03
CA LEU A 64 10.36 -6.91 35.16
C LEU A 64 10.20 -7.96 34.06
N THR A 65 9.59 -9.11 34.37
CA THR A 65 9.32 -10.17 33.41
C THR A 65 8.29 -9.73 32.37
N CYS A 66 7.19 -9.12 32.81
CA CYS A 66 6.18 -8.54 31.91
C CYS A 66 6.79 -7.47 31.00
N PHE A 67 7.57 -6.54 31.58
CA PHE A 67 8.20 -5.46 30.83
C PHE A 67 9.19 -5.97 29.78
N ARG A 68 10.03 -6.95 30.13
CA ARG A 68 10.96 -7.56 29.15
C ARG A 68 10.23 -8.23 28.00
N HIS A 69 9.16 -8.97 28.31
CA HIS A 69 8.34 -9.62 27.30
C HIS A 69 7.70 -8.58 26.36
N HIS A 70 7.05 -7.56 26.93
CA HIS A 70 6.38 -6.55 26.12
C HIS A 70 7.37 -5.68 25.34
N ALA A 71 8.52 -5.31 25.92
CA ALA A 71 9.59 -4.61 25.21
C ALA A 71 10.14 -5.39 24.00
N ALA A 72 10.20 -6.73 24.09
CA ALA A 72 10.57 -7.58 22.96
C ALA A 72 9.52 -7.54 21.83
N LEU A 73 8.22 -7.54 22.19
CA LEU A 73 7.14 -7.39 21.22
C LEU A 73 7.16 -6.02 20.55
N LEU A 74 7.39 -4.94 21.31
CA LEU A 74 7.53 -3.59 20.78
C LEU A 74 8.70 -3.49 19.80
N ALA A 75 9.87 -4.03 20.16
CA ALA A 75 11.02 -4.07 19.26
C ALA A 75 10.70 -4.82 17.96
N HIS A 76 10.05 -5.98 18.04
CA HIS A 76 9.65 -6.74 16.86
C HIS A 76 8.67 -5.96 15.98
N ARG A 77 7.69 -5.28 16.58
CA ARG A 77 6.73 -4.42 15.87
C ARG A 77 7.45 -3.28 15.16
N THR A 78 8.37 -2.58 15.81
CA THR A 78 9.17 -1.51 15.20
C THR A 78 10.03 -2.02 14.05
N HIS A 79 10.70 -3.16 14.20
CA HIS A 79 11.49 -3.75 13.11
C HIS A 79 10.62 -4.15 11.92
N ARG A 80 9.46 -4.78 12.17
CA ARG A 80 8.51 -5.14 11.12
C ARG A 80 7.97 -3.91 10.39
N GLN A 81 7.62 -2.86 11.12
CA GLN A 81 7.18 -1.60 10.52
C GLN A 81 8.26 -1.02 9.62
N ARG A 82 9.52 -0.94 10.10
CA ARG A 82 10.65 -0.47 9.28
C ARG A 82 10.91 -1.33 8.05
N ALA A 83 10.67 -2.65 8.12
CA ALA A 83 10.83 -3.52 6.96
C ALA A 83 9.73 -3.32 5.89
N LEU A 84 8.56 -2.82 6.29
CA LEU A 84 7.43 -2.57 5.38
C LEU A 84 7.44 -1.16 4.76
N HIS A 85 8.23 -0.24 5.30
CA HIS A 85 8.28 1.15 4.86
C HIS A 85 9.66 1.54 4.33
N HIS A 86 9.69 2.35 3.27
CA HIS A 86 10.94 3.00 2.87
C HIS A 86 11.37 3.98 3.96
N PRO A 87 12.68 4.10 4.29
CA PRO A 87 13.16 5.02 5.32
C PRO A 87 13.00 6.51 4.98
N ALA A 88 12.55 6.85 3.77
CA ALA A 88 12.39 8.22 3.30
C ALA A 88 10.92 8.59 3.35
N SER A 89 10.63 9.79 3.84
CA SER A 89 9.29 10.38 3.78
C SER A 89 9.03 10.96 2.41
N LEU A 90 7.76 10.99 2.00
CA LEU A 90 7.35 11.75 0.81
C LEU A 90 7.51 13.26 1.03
N ASP A 91 7.50 13.71 2.28
CA ASP A 91 7.69 15.11 2.66
C ASP A 91 9.17 15.48 2.84
N ASP A 92 10.10 14.53 2.66
CA ASP A 92 11.53 14.83 2.78
C ASP A 92 11.92 15.87 1.71
N PRO A 93 12.65 16.94 2.09
CA PRO A 93 13.01 18.00 1.17
C PRO A 93 14.09 17.53 0.19
N LEU A 94 13.93 17.94 -1.07
CA LEU A 94 14.94 17.78 -2.12
C LEU A 94 15.56 19.15 -2.49
N PRO A 95 16.77 19.16 -3.06
CA PRO A 95 17.36 20.37 -3.62
C PRO A 95 16.40 21.06 -4.59
N GLY A 96 16.26 22.39 -4.48
CA GLY A 96 15.33 23.17 -5.32
C GLY A 96 13.97 23.47 -4.67
N GLY A 97 13.77 23.13 -3.39
CA GLY A 97 12.57 23.52 -2.64
C GLY A 97 11.34 22.65 -2.91
N THR A 98 11.55 21.45 -3.45
CA THR A 98 10.50 20.45 -3.68
C THR A 98 10.62 19.31 -2.65
N THR A 99 9.67 18.37 -2.64
CA THR A 99 9.69 17.17 -1.79
C THR A 99 9.88 15.91 -2.62
N VAL A 100 10.26 14.80 -1.97
CA VAL A 100 10.35 13.48 -2.61
C VAL A 100 9.05 13.12 -3.33
N GLY A 101 7.90 13.31 -2.67
CA GLY A 101 6.59 12.99 -3.22
C GLY A 101 6.22 13.81 -4.46
N ALA A 102 6.67 15.06 -4.55
CA ALA A 102 6.38 15.91 -5.71
C ALA A 102 7.18 15.54 -6.97
N VAL A 103 8.25 14.76 -6.84
CA VAL A 103 9.08 14.29 -7.97
C VAL A 103 8.66 12.90 -8.45
N LEU A 104 7.92 12.15 -7.62
CA LEU A 104 7.39 10.84 -8.01
C LEU A 104 6.21 11.02 -8.98
N SER A 105 6.35 10.43 -10.17
CA SER A 105 5.29 10.42 -11.17
C SER A 105 4.15 9.49 -10.75
N GLU A 106 2.90 9.90 -10.97
CA GLU A 106 1.74 9.00 -10.81
C GLU A 106 1.83 7.79 -11.75
N ALA A 107 2.51 7.94 -12.90
CA ALA A 107 2.74 6.85 -13.84
C ALA A 107 3.65 5.73 -13.28
N ASP A 108 4.51 6.06 -12.31
CA ASP A 108 5.34 5.08 -11.60
C ASP A 108 4.70 4.62 -10.29
N GLY A 109 3.50 5.13 -9.99
CA GLY A 109 2.77 4.86 -8.77
C GLY A 109 2.03 3.52 -8.77
N TYR A 110 1.55 3.14 -7.59
CA TYR A 110 0.78 1.90 -7.40
C TYR A 110 -0.49 1.85 -8.26
N GLY A 111 -1.12 3.00 -8.53
CA GLY A 111 -2.28 3.10 -9.41
C GLY A 111 -1.97 2.59 -10.82
N ALA A 112 -0.90 3.08 -11.45
CA ALA A 112 -0.46 2.60 -12.77
C ALA A 112 -0.14 1.10 -12.75
N TRP A 113 0.55 0.62 -11.71
CA TRP A 113 0.87 -0.80 -11.55
C TRP A 113 -0.39 -1.68 -11.46
N MET A 114 -1.43 -1.18 -10.80
CA MET A 114 -2.74 -1.85 -10.70
C MET A 114 -3.63 -1.63 -11.94
N GLY A 115 -3.09 -1.03 -13.01
CA GLY A 115 -3.83 -0.72 -14.24
C GLY A 115 -4.88 0.38 -14.07
N GLN A 116 -4.82 1.15 -12.99
CA GLN A 116 -5.62 2.36 -12.87
C GLN A 116 -5.14 3.38 -13.88
N GLN A 117 -6.09 4.16 -14.39
CA GLN A 117 -5.81 5.21 -15.32
C GLN A 117 -5.17 6.40 -14.59
N THR A 118 -3.89 6.64 -14.87
CA THR A 118 -3.08 7.70 -14.23
C THR A 118 -2.98 8.96 -15.07
N ASP A 119 -3.53 8.96 -16.28
CA ASP A 119 -3.55 10.12 -17.17
C ASP A 119 -5.00 10.45 -17.59
N ALA A 120 -5.58 11.44 -16.92
CA ALA A 120 -6.92 11.94 -17.23
C ALA A 120 -7.00 12.57 -18.63
N PHE A 121 -5.89 13.14 -19.15
CA PHE A 121 -5.84 13.70 -20.49
C PHE A 121 -5.79 12.59 -21.54
N ALA A 122 -5.04 11.50 -21.31
CA ALA A 122 -5.04 10.35 -22.20
C ALA A 122 -6.45 9.74 -22.36
N ASP A 123 -7.28 9.75 -21.33
CA ASP A 123 -8.65 9.24 -21.42
C ASP A 123 -9.59 10.15 -22.20
N VAL A 124 -9.51 11.47 -21.94
CA VAL A 124 -10.25 12.46 -22.72
C VAL A 124 -9.83 12.37 -24.19
N ASN A 125 -8.54 12.26 -24.47
CA ASN A 125 -8.03 12.07 -25.83
C ASN A 125 -8.53 10.77 -26.45
N ARG A 126 -8.50 9.66 -25.71
CA ARG A 126 -9.05 8.37 -26.17
C ARG A 126 -10.53 8.48 -26.51
N ARG A 127 -11.32 9.15 -25.68
CA ARG A 127 -12.76 9.38 -25.93
C ARG A 127 -12.98 10.25 -27.17
N LEU A 128 -12.23 11.34 -27.32
CA LEU A 128 -12.30 12.20 -28.50
C LEU A 128 -11.87 11.47 -29.78
N ASP A 129 -10.87 10.60 -29.70
CA ASP A 129 -10.44 9.77 -30.83
C ASP A 129 -11.53 8.76 -31.21
N LEU A 130 -12.15 8.09 -30.23
CA LEU A 130 -13.29 7.19 -30.44
C LEU A 130 -14.50 7.93 -31.05
N GLU A 131 -14.82 9.12 -30.57
CA GLU A 131 -15.89 9.96 -31.12
C GLU A 131 -15.59 10.38 -32.57
N ARG A 132 -14.33 10.74 -32.88
CA ARG A 132 -13.90 11.11 -34.24
C ARG A 132 -14.05 9.95 -35.22
N ILE A 133 -13.78 8.72 -34.78
CA ILE A 133 -13.85 7.53 -35.63
C ILE A 133 -15.18 6.78 -35.55
N ALA A 134 -16.13 7.23 -34.73
CA ALA A 134 -17.39 6.51 -34.47
C ALA A 134 -18.20 6.24 -35.76
N GLY A 135 -18.11 7.12 -36.75
CA GLY A 135 -18.78 6.97 -38.05
C GLY A 135 -18.00 6.19 -39.12
N VAL A 136 -16.80 5.70 -38.81
CA VAL A 136 -15.88 5.08 -39.78
C VAL A 136 -16.13 3.58 -39.92
N LEU A 137 -16.54 2.94 -38.83
CA LEU A 137 -16.92 1.53 -38.80
C LEU A 137 -18.40 1.40 -39.18
N THR A 138 -18.70 0.44 -40.05
CA THR A 138 -20.08 0.20 -40.48
C THR A 138 -20.75 -0.85 -39.58
N GLU A 139 -22.08 -0.96 -39.65
CA GLU A 139 -22.81 -2.03 -38.93
C GLU A 139 -22.31 -3.44 -39.32
N GLU A 140 -21.83 -3.61 -40.56
CA GLU A 140 -21.25 -4.87 -41.01
C GLU A 140 -19.91 -5.23 -40.34
N ASP A 141 -19.20 -4.23 -39.79
CA ASP A 141 -17.94 -4.42 -39.08
C ASP A 141 -18.19 -4.84 -37.61
N ALA A 142 -19.37 -4.55 -37.05
CA ALA A 142 -19.68 -4.73 -35.62
C ALA A 142 -19.48 -6.16 -35.08
N PRO A 143 -19.92 -7.24 -35.77
CA PRO A 143 -19.72 -8.61 -35.27
C PRO A 143 -18.23 -8.98 -35.16
N LEU A 144 -17.43 -8.52 -36.13
CA LEU A 144 -15.98 -8.77 -36.17
C LEU A 144 -15.25 -7.93 -35.13
N CYS A 145 -15.61 -6.66 -34.96
CA CYS A 145 -15.09 -5.80 -33.90
C CYS A 145 -15.40 -6.35 -32.49
N ALA A 146 -16.63 -6.84 -32.26
CA ALA A 146 -17.03 -7.42 -30.98
C ALA A 146 -16.29 -8.73 -30.67
N ALA A 147 -15.99 -9.55 -31.67
CA ALA A 147 -15.19 -10.77 -31.50
C ALA A 147 -13.72 -10.45 -31.20
N LEU A 148 -13.14 -9.45 -31.89
CA LEU A 148 -11.78 -8.99 -31.64
C LEU A 148 -11.63 -8.35 -30.24
N ALA A 149 -12.58 -7.53 -29.81
CA ALA A 149 -12.56 -6.88 -28.50
C ALA A 149 -12.63 -7.88 -27.33
N ARG A 150 -13.27 -9.03 -27.52
CA ARG A 150 -13.35 -10.12 -26.53
C ARG A 150 -12.10 -11.00 -26.48
N GLY A 151 -11.16 -10.84 -27.43
CA GLY A 151 -9.99 -11.70 -27.53
C GLY A 151 -10.33 -13.13 -27.97
N ASP A 152 -11.38 -13.32 -28.77
CA ASP A 152 -11.79 -14.65 -29.25
C ASP A 152 -10.65 -15.32 -30.06
N VAL A 153 -10.47 -16.63 -29.86
CA VAL A 153 -9.44 -17.43 -30.55
C VAL A 153 -9.70 -17.56 -32.06
N ASP A 154 -10.97 -17.47 -32.49
CA ASP A 154 -11.36 -17.46 -33.90
C ASP A 154 -12.42 -16.38 -34.20
N PRO A 155 -11.99 -15.11 -34.33
CA PRO A 155 -12.91 -13.99 -34.50
C PRO A 155 -13.62 -14.03 -35.87
N ALA A 156 -13.04 -14.70 -36.87
CA ALA A 156 -13.66 -14.89 -38.18
C ALA A 156 -14.90 -15.78 -38.06
N ARG A 157 -14.78 -16.92 -37.38
CA ARG A 157 -15.90 -17.84 -37.15
C ARG A 157 -17.01 -17.18 -36.32
N HIS A 158 -16.65 -16.43 -35.29
CA HIS A 158 -17.63 -15.75 -34.43
C HIS A 158 -18.39 -14.64 -35.17
N ALA A 159 -17.74 -14.00 -36.14
CA ALA A 159 -18.37 -13.02 -37.03
C ALA A 159 -19.13 -13.66 -38.22
N GLY A 160 -19.16 -14.99 -38.34
CA GLY A 160 -19.80 -15.68 -39.46
C GLY A 160 -19.06 -15.52 -40.80
N LEU A 161 -17.77 -15.18 -40.77
CA LEU A 161 -16.95 -14.89 -41.95
C LEU A 161 -15.92 -15.99 -42.20
N SER A 162 -15.51 -16.13 -43.46
CA SER A 162 -14.28 -16.89 -43.78
C SER A 162 -13.06 -16.15 -43.23
N ARG A 163 -12.00 -16.88 -42.90
CA ARG A 163 -10.73 -16.28 -42.41
C ARG A 163 -10.20 -15.23 -43.39
N THR A 164 -10.17 -15.54 -44.69
CA THR A 164 -9.67 -14.62 -45.73
C THR A 164 -10.49 -13.33 -45.78
N THR A 165 -11.82 -13.41 -45.70
CA THR A 165 -12.69 -12.23 -45.68
C THR A 165 -12.50 -11.43 -44.40
N ALA A 166 -12.39 -12.09 -43.24
CA ALA A 166 -12.16 -11.42 -41.96
C ALA A 166 -10.82 -10.66 -41.95
N PHE A 167 -9.72 -11.27 -42.39
CA PHE A 167 -8.42 -10.59 -42.46
C PHE A 167 -8.43 -9.41 -43.44
N ARG A 168 -9.10 -9.55 -44.59
CA ARG A 168 -9.27 -8.45 -45.53
C ARG A 168 -10.06 -7.29 -44.90
N ARG A 169 -11.17 -7.59 -44.23
CA ARG A 169 -11.97 -6.58 -43.51
C ARG A 169 -11.17 -5.89 -42.40
N VAL A 170 -10.40 -6.63 -41.61
CA VAL A 170 -9.51 -6.04 -40.59
C VAL A 170 -8.51 -5.07 -41.22
N ARG A 171 -7.92 -5.43 -42.35
CA ARG A 171 -6.99 -4.55 -43.07
C ARG A 171 -7.71 -3.29 -43.59
N GLU A 172 -8.89 -3.43 -44.17
CA GLU A 172 -9.69 -2.30 -44.67
C GLU A 172 -10.15 -1.38 -43.52
N MET A 173 -10.61 -1.95 -42.40
CA MET A 173 -10.97 -1.20 -41.19
C MET A 173 -9.77 -0.42 -40.65
N ARG A 174 -8.59 -1.06 -40.54
CA ARG A 174 -7.36 -0.39 -40.11
C ARG A 174 -7.03 0.82 -40.99
N LEU A 175 -7.13 0.69 -42.31
CA LEU A 175 -6.87 1.80 -43.23
C LEU A 175 -7.88 2.94 -43.05
N ARG A 176 -9.17 2.62 -42.93
CA ARG A 176 -10.23 3.60 -42.69
C ARG A 176 -10.02 4.35 -41.37
N LEU A 177 -9.68 3.62 -40.31
CA LEU A 177 -9.38 4.17 -38.98
C LEU A 177 -8.14 5.09 -39.02
N CYS A 178 -7.05 4.66 -39.67
CA CYS A 178 -5.86 5.50 -39.84
C CYS A 178 -6.17 6.78 -40.62
N ALA A 179 -6.97 6.70 -41.69
CA ALA A 179 -7.37 7.86 -42.48
C ALA A 179 -8.22 8.86 -41.68
N ALA A 180 -8.99 8.38 -40.70
CA ALA A 180 -9.77 9.20 -39.78
C ALA A 180 -8.94 9.74 -38.59
N GLY A 181 -7.64 9.48 -38.56
CA GLY A 181 -6.71 10.01 -37.56
C GLY A 181 -6.48 9.11 -36.35
N ALA A 182 -6.94 7.86 -36.35
CA ALA A 182 -6.54 6.91 -35.31
C ALA A 182 -5.08 6.48 -35.51
N THR A 183 -4.26 6.63 -34.48
CA THR A 183 -2.90 6.08 -34.46
C THR A 183 -2.93 4.65 -33.92
N PRO A 184 -2.26 3.67 -34.58
CA PRO A 184 -2.11 2.35 -34.02
C PRO A 184 -1.37 2.42 -32.68
N ALA A 185 -1.79 1.61 -31.70
CA ALA A 185 -1.03 1.43 -30.47
C ALA A 185 0.37 0.87 -30.80
N ALA A 186 1.40 1.46 -30.20
CA ALA A 186 2.79 1.04 -30.34
C ALA A 186 3.03 -0.33 -29.71
#